data_AF-A0A6L5ES39-F1
#
_entry.id   AF-A0A6L5ES39-F1
#
_cell.length_a   1.000
_cell.length_b   1.000
_cell.length_c   1.000
_cell.angle_alpha   90.00
_cell.angle_beta   90.00
_cell.angle_gamma   90.00
#
_symmetry.space_group_name_H-M   'P 1'
#
loop_
_entity.id
_entity.type
_entity.pdbx_description
1 polymer ?
#
loop_
_entity_poly.entity_id
_entity_poly.type
_entity_poly.pdbx_seq_one_letter_code
_entity_poly.pdbx_strand_id
1 'polypeptide(L)'
;MGHVDADFPGRARLAAQATLALSAMRRGDDDAALAHASENVRELVMLLFGECGVLVSALGDGGATPVKVQVFDDQGSEVSIDQADPPVRTAVRTLLAEMHGNTDDAREHVAIALDNAEPGEVDSLVLQALRWTIRLAGECVDRDLDVPDWITDALADDEP
;
A
#
# COMPACT_ATOMS: atom_id res chain seq x y z
N MET A 1 -25.01 20.61 2.86
CA MET A 1 -25.18 20.51 4.33
C MET A 1 -25.46 19.05 4.67
N GLY A 2 -24.54 18.24 5.18
CA GLY A 2 -23.11 18.44 5.42
C GLY A 2 -22.37 17.15 5.06
N HIS A 3 -21.18 17.31 4.50
CA HIS A 3 -20.18 16.25 4.48
C HIS A 3 -19.85 15.96 5.94
N VAL A 4 -20.24 14.77 6.40
CA VAL A 4 -19.68 14.18 7.61
C VAL A 4 -18.28 13.71 7.21
N ASP A 5 -17.34 14.65 7.16
CA ASP A 5 -15.94 14.37 7.48
C ASP A 5 -15.93 13.97 8.95
N ALA A 6 -16.26 12.70 9.20
CA ALA A 6 -15.93 12.06 10.45
C ALA A 6 -14.43 11.81 10.40
N ASP A 7 -13.67 12.82 10.83
CA ASP A 7 -12.30 12.68 11.27
C ASP A 7 -12.29 11.73 12.47
N PHE A 8 -12.27 10.42 12.16
CA PHE A 8 -12.28 9.37 13.15
C PHE A 8 -10.88 9.33 13.79
N PRO A 9 -10.74 9.38 15.13
CA PRO A 9 -9.45 9.19 15.79
C PRO A 9 -8.78 7.85 15.42
N GLY A 10 -9.54 6.90 14.86
CA GLY A 10 -9.04 5.68 14.25
C GLY A 10 -8.22 5.89 12.98
N ARG A 11 -8.61 6.80 12.06
CA ARG A 11 -7.86 7.05 10.81
C ARG A 11 -6.53 7.75 11.09
N ALA A 12 -6.51 8.75 11.97
CA ALA A 12 -5.29 9.43 12.36
C ALA A 12 -4.31 8.48 13.08
N ARG A 13 -4.82 7.61 13.97
CA ARG A 13 -3.99 6.58 14.60
C ARG A 13 -3.44 5.58 13.58
N LEU A 14 -4.28 5.13 12.64
CA LEU A 14 -3.89 4.19 11.60
C LEU A 14 -2.85 4.79 10.65
N ALA A 15 -3.01 6.06 10.27
CA ALA A 15 -2.03 6.80 9.49
C ALA A 15 -0.69 6.90 10.23
N ALA A 16 -0.70 7.23 11.53
CA ALA A 16 0.52 7.26 12.34
C ALA A 16 1.19 5.88 12.44
N GLN A 17 0.42 4.79 12.55
CA GLN A 17 0.96 3.42 12.50
C GLN A 17 1.57 3.10 11.14
N ALA A 18 0.90 3.47 10.05
CA ALA A 18 1.39 3.29 8.69
C ALA A 18 2.66 4.11 8.44
N THR A 19 2.74 5.36 8.92
CA THR A 19 3.96 6.19 8.87
C THR A 19 5.13 5.48 9.53
N LEU A 20 4.96 4.97 10.77
CA LEU A 20 6.02 4.24 11.47
C LEU A 20 6.45 2.97 10.72
N ALA A 21 5.49 2.22 10.18
CA ALA A 21 5.77 1.02 9.39
C ALA A 21 6.53 1.36 8.09
N LEU A 22 6.13 2.41 7.38
CA LEU A 22 6.80 2.90 6.17
C LEU A 22 8.23 3.37 6.48
N SER A 23 8.44 4.12 7.56
CA SER A 23 9.77 4.57 7.98
C SER A 23 10.69 3.41 8.38
N ALA A 24 10.16 2.39 9.08
CA ALA A 24 10.91 1.17 9.37
C ALA A 24 11.29 0.42 8.08
N MET A 25 10.32 0.24 7.17
CA MET A 25 10.53 -0.42 5.89
C MET A 25 11.57 0.29 5.02
N ARG A 26 11.55 1.63 5.00
CA ARG A 26 12.52 2.44 4.25
C ARG A 26 13.95 2.29 4.77
N ARG A 27 14.12 2.01 6.07
CA ARG A 27 15.42 1.71 6.70
C ARG A 27 15.87 0.25 6.51
N GLY A 28 15.04 -0.58 5.87
CA GLY A 28 15.29 -2.01 5.67
C GLY A 28 15.02 -2.86 6.92
N ASP A 29 14.25 -2.34 7.89
CA ASP A 29 13.86 -3.05 9.10
C ASP A 29 12.45 -3.64 8.94
N ASP A 30 12.38 -4.77 8.22
CA ASP A 30 11.13 -5.48 7.92
C ASP A 30 10.44 -5.96 9.22
N ASP A 31 11.20 -6.39 10.23
CA ASP A 31 10.66 -6.84 11.52
C ASP A 31 9.99 -5.69 12.28
N ALA A 32 10.62 -4.52 12.34
CA ALA A 32 10.00 -3.34 12.94
C ALA A 32 8.79 -2.84 12.15
N ALA A 33 8.83 -2.92 10.81
CA ALA A 33 7.70 -2.57 9.97
C ALA A 33 6.48 -3.46 10.26
N LEU A 34 6.67 -4.77 10.37
CA LEU A 34 5.63 -5.73 10.75
C LEU A 34 5.12 -5.50 12.17
N ALA A 35 6.02 -5.21 13.12
CA ALA A 35 5.63 -4.91 14.50
C ALA A 35 4.68 -3.71 14.57
N HIS A 36 4.96 -2.64 13.82
CA HIS A 36 4.09 -1.46 13.74
C HIS A 36 2.75 -1.75 13.04
N ALA A 37 2.72 -2.70 12.11
CA ALA A 37 1.52 -3.08 11.36
C ALA A 37 0.59 -4.07 12.09
N SER A 38 1.11 -4.79 13.08
CA SER A 38 0.45 -5.96 13.71
C SER A 38 -0.88 -5.67 14.42
N GLU A 39 -1.10 -4.46 14.95
CA GLU A 39 -2.31 -4.15 15.73
C GLU A 39 -3.59 -4.08 14.88
N ASN A 40 -3.49 -3.63 13.63
CA ASN A 40 -4.65 -3.36 12.75
C ASN A 40 -4.30 -3.74 11.31
N VAL A 41 -3.80 -4.97 11.10
CA VAL A 41 -3.26 -5.43 9.80
C VAL A 41 -4.24 -5.19 8.65
N ARG A 42 -5.52 -5.53 8.85
CA ARG A 42 -6.55 -5.41 7.80
C ARG A 42 -6.76 -3.95 7.40
N GLU A 43 -7.01 -3.10 8.38
CA GLU A 43 -7.27 -1.68 8.16
C GLU A 43 -6.04 -1.00 7.56
N LEU A 44 -4.83 -1.37 8.01
CA LEU A 44 -3.58 -0.83 7.51
C LEU A 44 -3.33 -1.24 6.06
N VAL A 45 -3.53 -2.51 5.72
CA VAL A 45 -3.41 -3.00 4.34
C VAL A 45 -4.42 -2.29 3.43
N MET A 46 -5.66 -2.10 3.88
CA MET A 46 -6.67 -1.35 3.13
C MET A 46 -6.29 0.13 2.96
N LEU A 47 -5.77 0.77 4.01
CA LEU A 47 -5.27 2.14 3.92
C LEU A 47 -4.15 2.23 2.87
N LEU A 48 -3.13 1.38 2.96
CA LEU A 48 -2.00 1.38 2.03
C LEU A 48 -2.44 1.11 0.58
N PHE A 49 -3.31 0.13 0.33
CA PHE A 49 -3.76 -0.15 -1.04
C PHE A 49 -4.68 0.94 -1.61
N GLY A 50 -5.55 1.53 -0.80
CA GLY A 50 -6.36 2.68 -1.23
C GLY A 50 -5.47 3.85 -1.66
N GLU A 51 -4.43 4.14 -0.87
CA GLU A 51 -3.48 5.22 -1.15
C GLU A 51 -2.59 4.88 -2.35
N CYS A 52 -2.18 3.62 -2.51
CA CYS A 52 -1.54 3.16 -3.75
C CYS A 52 -2.43 3.38 -4.97
N GLY A 53 -3.75 3.14 -4.87
CA GLY A 53 -4.71 3.41 -5.93
C GLY A 53 -4.71 4.89 -6.33
N VAL A 54 -4.80 5.78 -5.33
CA VAL A 54 -4.75 7.24 -5.55
C VAL A 54 -3.43 7.67 -6.19
N LEU A 55 -2.29 7.20 -5.69
CA LEU A 55 -0.97 7.52 -6.23
C LEU A 55 -0.80 7.03 -7.67
N VAL A 56 -1.26 5.81 -7.99
CA VAL A 56 -1.21 5.28 -9.36
C VAL A 56 -2.11 6.09 -10.30
N SER A 57 -3.32 6.47 -9.86
CA SER A 57 -4.20 7.35 -10.64
C SER A 57 -3.54 8.71 -10.90
N ALA A 58 -2.95 9.33 -9.87
CA ALA A 58 -2.23 10.60 -10.01
C ALA A 58 -1.05 10.51 -10.99
N LEU A 59 -0.28 9.42 -10.94
CA LEU A 59 0.81 9.16 -11.90
C LEU A 59 0.30 8.94 -13.33
N GLY A 60 -0.88 8.33 -13.48
CA GLY A 60 -1.53 8.12 -14.78
C GLY A 60 -2.07 9.41 -15.40
N ASP A 61 -2.62 10.31 -14.59
CA ASP A 61 -3.16 11.60 -15.03
C ASP A 61 -2.08 12.68 -15.19
N GLY A 62 -1.04 12.63 -14.36
CA GLY A 62 0.08 13.59 -14.34
C GLY A 62 1.24 13.24 -15.27
N GLY A 63 1.22 12.08 -15.93
CA GLY A 63 2.34 11.58 -16.74
C GLY A 63 2.00 11.36 -18.22
N ALA A 64 2.97 11.59 -19.11
CA ALA A 64 2.84 11.25 -20.53
C ALA A 64 2.85 9.73 -20.82
N THR A 65 3.04 8.89 -19.78
CA THR A 65 3.22 7.44 -19.91
C THR A 65 2.27 6.71 -18.96
N PRO A 66 1.40 5.80 -19.45
CA PRO A 66 0.52 5.02 -18.58
C PRO A 66 1.34 4.17 -17.59
N VAL A 67 0.93 4.18 -16.32
CA VAL A 67 1.53 3.34 -15.28
C VAL A 67 1.26 1.87 -15.61
N LYS A 68 2.33 1.12 -15.92
CA LYS A 68 2.24 -0.33 -16.12
C LYS A 68 2.58 -1.04 -14.83
N VAL A 69 1.57 -1.62 -14.18
CA VAL A 69 1.76 -2.57 -13.08
C VAL A 69 2.29 -3.87 -13.69
N GLN A 70 3.55 -4.19 -13.41
CA GLN A 70 4.20 -5.44 -13.79
C GLN A 70 4.49 -6.26 -12.53
N VAL A 71 4.19 -7.56 -12.57
CA VAL A 71 4.41 -8.49 -11.46
C VAL A 71 5.65 -9.30 -11.76
N PHE A 72 6.58 -9.38 -10.81
CA PHE A 72 7.79 -10.16 -10.92
C PHE A 72 7.80 -11.27 -9.85
N ASP A 73 8.35 -12.43 -10.19
CA ASP A 73 8.61 -13.51 -9.23
C ASP A 73 9.90 -13.27 -8.42
N ASP A 74 10.22 -14.23 -7.54
CA ASP A 74 11.43 -14.24 -6.71
C ASP A 74 12.74 -14.29 -7.52
N GLN A 75 12.68 -14.66 -8.80
CA GLN A 75 13.79 -14.68 -9.74
C GLN A 75 13.87 -13.40 -10.59
N GLY A 76 12.96 -12.45 -10.39
CA GLY A 76 12.86 -11.22 -11.17
C GLY A 76 12.28 -11.42 -12.57
N SER A 77 11.60 -12.53 -12.82
CA SER A 77 10.91 -12.80 -14.09
C SER A 77 9.51 -12.23 -14.08
N GLU A 78 9.07 -11.63 -15.19
CA GLU A 78 7.69 -11.16 -15.33
C GLU A 78 6.74 -12.36 -15.37
N VAL A 79 5.76 -12.37 -14.46
CA VAL A 79 4.76 -13.44 -14.36
C VAL A 79 3.35 -12.89 -14.50
N SER A 80 2.42 -13.72 -14.99
CA SER A 80 1.00 -13.38 -14.97
C SER A 80 0.50 -13.32 -13.53
N ILE A 81 -0.47 -12.42 -13.27
CA ILE A 81 -1.12 -12.28 -11.96
C ILE A 81 -1.65 -13.62 -11.44
N ASP A 82 -2.18 -14.47 -12.31
CA ASP A 82 -2.72 -15.77 -11.92
C ASP A 82 -1.63 -16.77 -11.47
N GLN A 83 -0.40 -16.58 -11.94
CA GLN A 83 0.78 -17.40 -11.62
C GLN A 83 1.59 -16.84 -10.46
N ALA A 84 1.31 -15.61 -10.03
CA ALA A 84 1.95 -15.01 -8.87
C ALA A 84 1.57 -15.75 -7.59
N ASP A 85 2.44 -15.68 -6.58
CA ASP A 85 2.19 -16.24 -5.27
C ASP A 85 0.88 -15.70 -4.69
N PRO A 86 0.15 -16.50 -3.87
CA PRO A 86 -1.12 -16.09 -3.28
C PRO A 86 -1.17 -14.67 -2.68
N PRO A 87 -0.17 -14.22 -1.86
CA PRO A 87 -0.18 -12.87 -1.32
C PRO A 87 0.01 -11.80 -2.40
N VAL A 88 0.90 -12.03 -3.36
CA VAL A 88 1.15 -11.08 -4.48
C VAL A 88 -0.08 -10.95 -5.37
N ARG A 89 -0.72 -12.07 -5.70
CA ARG A 89 -1.96 -12.07 -6.49
C ARG A 89 -3.08 -11.29 -5.79
N THR A 90 -3.21 -11.45 -4.47
CA THR A 90 -4.15 -10.68 -3.65
C THR A 90 -3.82 -9.19 -3.68
N ALA A 91 -2.56 -8.82 -3.46
CA ALA A 91 -2.11 -7.44 -3.49
C ALA A 91 -2.44 -6.77 -4.83
N VAL A 92 -2.11 -7.43 -5.95
CA VAL A 92 -2.37 -6.88 -7.29
C VAL A 92 -3.86 -6.74 -7.56
N ARG A 93 -4.68 -7.75 -7.22
CA ARG A 93 -6.14 -7.69 -7.41
C ARG A 93 -6.79 -6.60 -6.57
N THR A 94 -6.30 -6.41 -5.34
CA THR A 94 -6.76 -5.34 -4.45
C THR A 94 -6.44 -3.98 -5.06
N LEU A 95 -5.20 -3.77 -5.51
CA LEU A 95 -4.79 -2.53 -6.17
C LEU A 95 -5.60 -2.25 -7.44
N LEU A 96 -5.82 -3.25 -8.29
CA LEU A 96 -6.65 -3.12 -9.50
C LEU A 96 -8.08 -2.73 -9.17
N ALA A 97 -8.66 -3.34 -8.14
CA ALA A 97 -10.00 -2.99 -7.69
C ALA A 97 -10.07 -1.54 -7.19
N GLU A 98 -9.10 -1.06 -6.40
CA GLU A 98 -9.02 0.34 -5.97
C GLU A 98 -8.88 1.31 -7.15
N MET A 99 -8.01 1.01 -8.13
CA MET A 99 -7.85 1.83 -9.34
C MET A 99 -9.13 1.94 -10.17
N HIS A 100 -10.00 0.94 -10.12
CA HIS A 100 -11.30 0.94 -10.80
C HIS A 100 -12.45 1.49 -9.94
N GLY A 101 -12.19 1.92 -8.72
CA GLY A 101 -13.21 2.41 -7.77
C GLY A 101 -14.06 1.29 -7.16
N ASN A 102 -13.62 0.04 -7.27
CA ASN A 102 -14.28 -1.15 -6.71
C ASN A 102 -13.74 -1.46 -5.30
N THR A 103 -13.76 -0.47 -4.41
CA THR A 103 -13.20 -0.59 -3.04
C THR A 103 -13.86 -1.70 -2.20
N ASP A 104 -15.13 -2.03 -2.45
CA ASP A 104 -15.78 -3.15 -1.77
C ASP A 104 -15.20 -4.52 -2.20
N ASP A 105 -14.88 -4.69 -3.49
CA ASP A 105 -14.20 -5.89 -4.01
C ASP A 105 -12.77 -5.98 -3.46
N ALA A 106 -12.06 -4.86 -3.38
CA ALA A 106 -10.74 -4.77 -2.75
C ALA A 106 -10.80 -5.23 -1.29
N ARG A 107 -11.79 -4.76 -0.53
CA ARG A 107 -12.01 -5.16 0.86
C ARG A 107 -12.30 -6.66 0.98
N GLU A 108 -13.10 -7.22 0.09
CA GLU A 108 -13.41 -8.65 0.07
C GLU A 108 -12.17 -9.50 -0.22
N HIS A 109 -11.34 -9.11 -1.21
CA HIS A 109 -10.09 -9.81 -1.50
C HIS A 109 -9.13 -9.83 -0.32
N VAL A 110 -8.93 -8.69 0.34
CA VAL A 110 -8.07 -8.60 1.54
C VAL A 110 -8.66 -9.41 2.69
N ALA A 111 -9.98 -9.36 2.89
CA ALA A 111 -10.66 -10.14 3.91
C ALA A 111 -10.42 -11.64 3.74
N ILE A 112 -10.66 -12.16 2.54
CA ILE A 112 -10.49 -13.58 2.21
C ILE A 112 -9.03 -13.98 2.37
N ALA A 113 -8.09 -13.14 1.93
CA ALA A 113 -6.67 -13.45 2.06
C ALA A 113 -6.24 -13.54 3.53
N LEU A 114 -6.62 -12.57 4.36
CA LEU A 114 -6.27 -12.57 5.79
C LEU A 114 -6.92 -13.73 6.55
N ASP A 115 -8.13 -14.15 6.16
CA ASP A 115 -8.82 -15.26 6.82
C ASP A 115 -8.24 -16.64 6.44
N ASN A 116 -7.55 -16.76 5.30
CA ASN A 116 -7.01 -18.03 4.79
C ASN A 116 -5.48 -18.11 4.75
N ALA A 117 -4.78 -17.01 5.02
CA ALA A 117 -3.33 -16.93 4.94
C ALA A 117 -2.64 -17.60 6.13
N GLU A 118 -1.53 -18.27 5.86
CA GLU A 118 -0.56 -18.61 6.90
C GLU A 118 0.10 -17.30 7.43
N PRO A 119 0.58 -17.27 8.69
CA PRO A 119 1.14 -16.04 9.28
C PRO A 119 2.21 -15.35 8.40
N GLY A 120 3.10 -16.13 7.78
CA GLY A 120 4.14 -15.59 6.89
C GLY A 120 3.62 -15.02 5.56
N GLU A 121 2.44 -15.45 5.10
CA GLU A 121 1.78 -14.88 3.92
C GLU A 121 1.14 -13.53 4.25
N VAL A 122 0.62 -13.36 5.47
CA VAL A 122 0.13 -12.07 5.98
C VAL A 122 1.28 -11.06 6.04
N ASP A 123 2.42 -11.46 6.59
CA ASP A 123 3.60 -10.60 6.67
C ASP A 123 4.07 -10.17 5.27
N SER A 124 4.11 -11.12 4.33
CA SER A 124 4.47 -10.85 2.94
C SER A 124 3.53 -9.84 2.27
N LEU A 125 2.21 -9.95 2.52
CA LEU A 125 1.22 -9.02 2.01
C LEU A 125 1.42 -7.59 2.56
N VAL A 126 1.67 -7.47 3.87
CA VAL A 126 1.91 -6.18 4.52
C VAL A 126 3.18 -5.53 3.97
N LEU A 127 4.29 -6.28 3.92
CA LEU A 127 5.56 -5.79 3.36
C LEU A 127 5.40 -5.36 1.91
N GLN A 128 4.61 -6.09 1.12
CA GLN A 128 4.33 -5.74 -0.27
C GLN A 128 3.57 -4.41 -0.39
N ALA A 129 2.54 -4.21 0.42
CA ALA A 129 1.77 -2.96 0.45
C ALA A 129 2.66 -1.76 0.84
N LEU A 130 3.53 -1.93 1.84
CA LEU A 130 4.50 -0.90 2.25
C LEU A 130 5.51 -0.58 1.13
N ARG A 131 6.12 -1.60 0.50
CA ARG A 131 7.07 -1.41 -0.62
C ARG A 131 6.47 -0.65 -1.78
N TRP A 132 5.24 -1.00 -2.16
CA TRP A 132 4.54 -0.30 -3.23
C TRP A 132 4.21 1.13 -2.85
N THR A 133 3.74 1.37 -1.64
CA THR A 133 3.44 2.72 -1.16
C THR A 133 4.69 3.60 -1.23
N ILE A 134 5.83 3.13 -0.73
CA ILE A 134 7.11 3.87 -0.79
C ILE A 134 7.50 4.19 -2.23
N ARG A 135 7.46 3.17 -3.11
CA ARG A 135 7.86 3.34 -4.52
C ARG A 135 6.96 4.33 -5.25
N LEU A 136 5.64 4.19 -5.12
CA LEU A 136 4.66 5.03 -5.80
C LEU A 136 4.71 6.47 -5.29
N ALA A 137 4.83 6.65 -3.98
CA ALA A 137 4.94 7.98 -3.38
C ALA A 137 6.25 8.67 -3.77
N GLY A 138 7.39 7.97 -3.81
CA GLY A 138 8.65 8.53 -4.33
C GLY A 138 8.52 9.01 -5.78
N GLU A 139 7.87 8.20 -6.64
CA GLU A 139 7.61 8.56 -8.04
C GLU A 139 6.64 9.75 -8.18
N CYS A 140 5.71 9.95 -7.23
CA CYS A 140 4.83 11.12 -7.19
C CYS A 140 5.61 12.38 -6.76
N VAL A 141 6.42 12.27 -5.71
CA VAL A 141 7.29 13.36 -5.23
C VAL A 141 8.25 13.82 -6.32
N ASP A 142 8.90 12.90 -7.04
CA ASP A 142 9.80 13.21 -8.15
C ASP A 142 9.12 13.96 -9.32
N ARG A 143 7.78 13.85 -9.42
CA ARG A 143 6.95 14.49 -10.45
C ARG A 143 6.16 15.69 -9.93
N ASP A 144 6.43 16.14 -8.70
CA ASP A 144 5.71 17.26 -8.05
C ASP A 144 4.18 17.01 -7.98
N LEU A 145 3.79 15.75 -7.76
CA LEU A 145 2.40 15.35 -7.56
C LEU A 145 2.05 15.30 -6.07
N ASP A 146 0.79 15.59 -5.74
CA ASP A 146 0.30 15.56 -4.36
C ASP A 146 0.41 14.15 -3.75
N VAL A 147 1.07 14.06 -2.61
CA VAL A 147 1.17 12.87 -1.76
C VAL A 147 0.69 13.23 -0.36
N PRO A 148 -0.09 12.37 0.31
CA PRO A 148 -0.52 12.64 1.69
C PRO A 148 0.63 12.91 2.65
N ASP A 149 0.48 13.93 3.50
CA ASP A 149 1.50 14.39 4.44
C ASP A 149 2.12 13.26 5.28
N TRP A 150 1.29 12.34 5.77
CA TRP A 150 1.75 11.22 6.61
C TRP A 150 2.62 10.20 5.86
N ILE A 151 2.50 10.11 4.53
CA ILE A 151 3.40 9.31 3.68
C ILE A 151 4.68 10.11 3.43
N THR A 152 4.58 11.40 3.10
CA THR A 152 5.77 12.24 2.88
C THR A 152 6.62 12.34 4.15
N ASP A 153 6.00 12.39 5.33
CA ASP A 153 6.69 12.36 6.62
C ASP A 153 7.47 11.05 6.80
N ALA A 154 6.92 9.92 6.34
CA ALA A 154 7.63 8.64 6.39
C ALA A 154 8.82 8.56 5.41
N LEU A 155 8.74 9.32 4.32
CA LEU A 155 9.75 9.40 3.27
C LEU A 155 10.75 10.53 3.46
N ALA A 156 10.51 11.47 4.39
CA ALA A 156 11.48 12.49 4.75
C ALA A 156 12.73 11.80 5.30
N ASP A 157 13.92 12.20 4.84
CA ASP A 157 15.16 11.76 5.46
C ASP A 157 15.18 12.27 6.91
N ASP A 158 15.45 11.35 7.84
CA ASP A 158 16.00 11.68 9.16
C ASP A 158 17.43 12.21 8.90
N GLU A 159 17.55 13.42 8.35
CA GLU A 159 18.83 14.14 8.32
C GLU A 159 19.04 14.70 9.73
N PRO A 160 20.06 14.24 10.48
CA PRO A 160 20.34 14.73 11.83
C PRO A 160 20.85 16.18 11.86
#